data_AF-A0A7C7GG18-F1
#
_entry.id   AF-A0A7C7GG18-F1
#
_cell.length_a   1.000
_cell.length_b   1.000
_cell.length_c   1.000
_cell.angle_alpha   90.00
_cell.angle_beta   90.00
_cell.angle_gamma   90.00
#
_symmetry.space_group_name_H-M   'P 1'
#
loop_
_entity.id
_entity.type
_entity.pdbx_description
1 polymer ?
#
loop_
_entity_poly.entity_id
_entity_poly.type
_entity_poly.pdbx_seq_one_letter_code
_entity_poly.pdbx_strand_id
1 'polypeptide(L)'
;MLVYFIKAYQKKNIPTYFIHAFFARCLIVSTWELTFHFLGDAFYHSIKIWPWGLDRLPKKLSHSIWDGGLFMVGTWLCIKFLPIPHFTKFNTRELLIIEGWGIFQQLLVEYLFNGRVWLYEELSLNPIIIPPLPGSATTVGYTFIPQAVW
;
A
#
# COMPACT_ATOMS: atom_id res chain seq x y z
N MET A 1 -6.52 -9.12 10.08
CA MET A 1 -5.32 -9.52 9.28
C MET A 1 -4.14 -9.90 10.17
N LEU A 2 -3.64 -9.00 11.02
CA LEU A 2 -2.50 -9.25 11.93
C LEU A 2 -2.70 -10.50 12.83
N VAL A 3 -3.89 -10.65 13.43
CA VAL A 3 -4.26 -11.81 14.24
C VAL A 3 -4.24 -13.12 13.44
N TYR A 4 -4.58 -13.07 12.15
CA TYR A 4 -4.52 -14.24 11.27
C TYR A 4 -3.08 -14.65 11.00
N PHE A 5 -2.19 -13.69 10.73
CA PHE A 5 -0.76 -13.94 10.56
C PHE A 5 -0.10 -14.47 11.84
N ILE A 6 -0.42 -13.89 13.00
CA ILE A 6 0.07 -14.37 14.30
C ILE A 6 -0.42 -15.81 14.54
N LYS A 7 -1.69 -16.11 14.27
CA LYS A 7 -2.22 -17.48 14.40
C LYS A 7 -1.59 -18.46 13.41
N ALA A 8 -1.33 -18.03 12.18
CA ALA A 8 -0.68 -18.86 11.16
C ALA A 8 0.80 -19.13 11.49
N TYR A 9 1.50 -18.16 12.07
CA TYR A 9 2.84 -18.33 12.64
C TYR A 9 2.85 -19.27 13.83
N GLN A 10 1.94 -19.09 14.80
CA GLN A 10 1.81 -19.97 15.97
C GLN A 10 1.56 -21.43 15.56
N LYS A 11 0.87 -21.66 14.44
CA LYS A 11 0.64 -22.99 13.86
C LYS A 11 1.82 -23.55 13.05
N LYS A 12 2.95 -22.84 12.96
CA LYS A 12 4.11 -23.16 12.08
C LYS A 12 3.76 -23.32 10.59
N ASN A 13 2.62 -22.78 10.16
CA ASN A 13 2.19 -22.84 8.76
C ASN A 13 2.95 -21.85 7.88
N ILE A 14 3.68 -20.91 8.49
CA ILE A 14 4.38 -19.83 7.81
C ILE A 14 5.82 -19.76 8.36
N PRO A 15 6.85 -19.92 7.51
CA PRO A 15 8.23 -19.69 7.87
C PRO A 15 8.52 -18.30 8.45
N THR A 16 9.52 -18.18 9.32
CA THR A 16 9.88 -16.92 10.00
C THR A 16 10.25 -15.79 9.04
N TYR A 17 10.81 -16.10 7.86
CA TYR A 17 11.18 -15.08 6.87
C TYR A 17 9.98 -14.27 6.35
N PHE A 18 8.77 -14.82 6.37
CA PHE A 18 7.56 -14.09 6.02
C PHE A 18 7.17 -13.04 7.05
N ILE A 19 7.48 -13.26 8.33
CA ILE A 19 7.29 -12.24 9.36
C ILE A 19 8.28 -11.10 9.14
N HIS A 20 9.53 -11.41 8.85
CA HIS A 20 10.53 -10.40 8.51
C HIS A 20 10.10 -9.62 7.26
N ALA A 21 9.56 -10.28 6.24
CA ALA A 21 9.06 -9.63 5.04
C ALA A 21 7.87 -8.69 5.33
N PHE A 22 6.93 -9.10 6.18
CA PHE A 22 5.84 -8.25 6.66
C PHE A 22 6.37 -6.98 7.34
N PHE A 23 7.27 -7.12 8.31
CA PHE A 23 7.82 -5.96 9.02
C PHE A 23 8.70 -5.09 8.12
N ALA A 24 9.48 -5.67 7.22
CA ALA A 24 10.25 -4.93 6.23
C ALA A 24 9.33 -4.07 5.36
N ARG A 25 8.21 -4.63 4.88
CA ARG A 25 7.22 -3.87 4.11
C ARG A 25 6.59 -2.75 4.95
N CYS A 26 6.17 -3.04 6.19
CA CYS A 26 5.64 -2.01 7.09
C CYS A 26 6.64 -0.87 7.31
N LEU A 27 7.93 -1.16 7.45
CA LEU A 27 8.97 -0.14 7.62
C LEU A 27 9.15 0.71 6.35
N ILE A 28 9.25 0.08 5.18
CA ILE A 28 9.37 0.79 3.89
C ILE A 28 8.21 1.76 3.70
N VAL A 29 6.97 1.30 3.93
CA VAL A 29 5.78 2.15 3.80
C VAL A 29 5.76 3.24 4.88
N SER A 30 6.17 2.91 6.11
CA SER A 30 6.25 3.91 7.19
C SER A 30 7.24 5.02 6.88
N THR A 31 8.35 4.73 6.18
CA THR A 31 9.29 5.75 5.73
C THR A 31 8.58 6.77 4.84
N TRP A 32 7.82 6.33 3.85
CA TRP A 32 7.05 7.21 2.96
C TRP A 32 5.96 7.99 3.69
N GLU A 33 5.19 7.29 4.53
CA GLU A 33 4.11 7.91 5.31
C GLU A 33 4.62 9.01 6.25
N LEU A 34 5.80 8.79 6.83
CA LEU A 34 6.47 9.76 7.69
C LEU A 34 7.01 10.95 6.89
N THR A 35 7.58 10.73 5.71
CA THR A 35 7.99 11.81 4.80
C THR A 35 6.79 12.69 4.44
N PHE A 36 5.66 12.09 4.05
CA PHE A 36 4.43 12.84 3.76
C PHE A 36 3.88 13.56 5.00
N HIS A 37 4.05 12.96 6.19
CA HIS A 37 3.66 13.63 7.44
C HIS A 37 4.45 14.92 7.69
N PHE A 38 5.76 14.90 7.44
CA PHE A 38 6.61 16.08 7.62
C PHE A 38 6.42 17.14 6.52
N LEU A 39 6.08 16.72 5.30
CA LEU A 39 5.72 17.66 4.23
C LEU A 39 4.39 18.38 4.50
N GLY A 40 3.52 17.78 5.32
CA GLY A 40 2.31 18.40 5.84
C GLY A 40 1.16 18.52 4.83
N ASP A 41 0.06 19.11 5.28
CA ASP A 41 -1.22 19.14 4.56
C ASP A 41 -1.15 19.95 3.25
N ALA A 42 -0.16 20.83 3.11
CA ALA A 42 0.11 21.58 1.89
C ALA A 42 0.64 20.72 0.74
N PHE A 43 1.15 19.52 1.05
CA PHE A 43 1.60 18.56 0.05
C PHE A 43 0.57 17.45 -0.16
N TYR A 44 -0.07 17.02 0.92
CA TYR A 44 -0.94 15.84 0.93
C TYR A 44 -1.94 15.90 2.08
N HIS A 45 -3.20 15.64 1.79
CA HIS A 45 -4.24 15.57 2.82
C HIS A 45 -5.24 14.45 2.54
N SER A 46 -5.93 13.97 3.57
CA SER A 46 -6.94 12.93 3.39
C SER A 46 -8.28 13.50 3.00
N ILE A 47 -8.98 12.79 2.13
CA ILE A 47 -10.40 13.07 1.83
C ILE A 47 -11.29 12.79 3.04
N LYS A 48 -10.94 11.77 3.84
CA LYS A 48 -11.76 11.31 4.97
C LYS A 48 -11.03 11.49 6.28
N ILE A 49 -11.50 12.44 7.08
CA ILE A 49 -10.96 12.75 8.40
C ILE A 49 -11.37 11.66 9.38
N TRP A 50 -10.39 11.04 10.04
CA TRP A 50 -10.66 10.10 11.14
C TRP A 50 -11.11 10.84 12.42
N PRO A 51 -12.10 10.30 13.15
CA PRO A 51 -12.57 10.89 14.39
C PRO A 51 -11.48 10.89 15.48
N TRP A 52 -11.68 11.72 16.52
CA TRP A 52 -10.84 11.77 17.72
C TRP A 52 -9.36 12.13 17.47
N GLY A 53 -9.06 12.87 16.40
CA GLY A 53 -7.69 13.30 16.09
C GLY A 53 -6.76 12.17 15.63
N LEU A 54 -7.32 10.99 15.30
CA LEU A 54 -6.55 9.84 14.83
C LEU A 54 -6.08 9.97 13.38
N ASP A 55 -6.45 11.05 12.69
CA ASP A 55 -6.17 11.28 11.27
C ASP A 55 -4.69 11.51 10.93
N ARG A 56 -3.86 11.74 11.96
CA ARG A 56 -2.42 12.00 11.83
C ARG A 56 -1.62 10.68 11.88
N LEU A 57 -0.65 10.58 12.79
CA LEU A 57 0.22 9.41 12.94
C LEU A 57 -0.53 8.07 13.10
N PRO A 58 -1.64 7.97 13.86
CA PRO A 58 -2.33 6.69 14.03
C PRO A 58 -2.87 6.11 12.72
N LYS A 59 -3.47 6.95 11.88
CA LYS A 59 -3.95 6.55 10.55
C LYS A 59 -2.81 6.13 9.64
N LYS A 60 -1.71 6.88 9.63
CA LYS A 60 -0.50 6.57 8.86
C LYS A 60 0.12 5.24 9.27
N LEU A 61 0.25 5.00 10.58
CA LEU A 61 0.72 3.72 11.11
C LEU A 61 -0.22 2.57 10.73
N SER A 62 -1.54 2.80 10.83
CA SER A 62 -2.52 1.82 10.41
C SER A 62 -2.39 1.49 8.92
N HIS A 63 -2.12 2.50 8.08
CA HIS A 63 -1.91 2.33 6.65
C HIS A 63 -0.69 1.44 6.36
N SER A 64 0.46 1.71 6.99
CA SER A 64 1.65 0.87 6.88
C SER A 64 1.41 -0.60 7.24
N ILE A 65 0.61 -0.85 8.29
CA ILE A 65 0.25 -2.21 8.72
C ILE A 65 -0.66 -2.90 7.68
N TRP A 66 -1.61 -2.16 7.11
CA TRP A 66 -2.49 -2.66 6.07
C TRP A 66 -1.70 -3.03 4.81
N ASP A 67 -0.77 -2.19 4.39
CA ASP A 67 0.11 -2.47 3.25
C ASP A 67 0.99 -3.70 3.48
N GLY A 68 1.58 -3.83 4.67
CA GLY A 68 2.30 -5.05 5.05
C GLY A 68 1.40 -6.28 4.94
N GLY A 69 0.14 -6.17 5.38
CA GLY A 69 -0.83 -7.25 5.30
C GLY A 69 -1.20 -7.62 3.87
N LEU A 70 -1.41 -6.63 3.00
CA LEU A 70 -1.72 -6.83 1.58
C LEU A 70 -0.53 -7.45 0.83
N PHE A 71 0.69 -7.03 1.13
CA PHE A 71 1.90 -7.65 0.59
C PHE A 71 1.97 -9.15 0.94
N MET A 72 1.58 -9.50 2.17
CA MET A 72 1.54 -10.90 2.57
C MET A 72 0.46 -11.71 1.85
N VAL A 73 -0.62 -11.09 1.37
CA VAL A 73 -1.60 -11.75 0.50
C VAL A 73 -0.98 -12.06 -0.86
N GLY A 74 -0.26 -11.11 -1.47
CA GLY A 74 0.49 -11.35 -2.72
C GLY A 74 1.50 -12.50 -2.57
N THR A 75 2.19 -12.52 -1.45
CA THR A 75 3.11 -13.60 -1.07
C THR A 75 2.39 -14.96 -0.95
N TRP A 76 1.20 -14.98 -0.35
CA TRP A 76 0.36 -16.18 -0.26
C TRP A 76 -0.12 -16.64 -1.64
N LEU A 77 -0.41 -15.74 -2.58
CA LEU A 77 -0.74 -16.10 -3.96
C LEU A 77 0.43 -16.83 -4.63
N CYS A 78 1.68 -16.40 -4.41
CA CYS A 78 2.85 -17.12 -4.91
C CYS A 78 2.92 -18.55 -4.38
N ILE A 79 2.75 -18.74 -3.06
CA ILE A 79 2.74 -20.08 -2.44
C ILE A 79 1.62 -20.95 -3.01
N LYS A 80 0.45 -20.36 -3.28
CA LYS A 80 -0.72 -21.08 -3.77
C LYS A 80 -0.60 -21.52 -5.22
N PHE A 81 -0.01 -20.69 -6.08
CA PHE A 81 -0.03 -20.90 -7.54
C PHE A 81 1.30 -21.37 -8.14
N LEU A 82 2.41 -21.23 -7.42
CA LEU A 82 3.72 -21.67 -7.89
C LEU A 82 4.17 -22.95 -7.17
N PRO A 83 5.03 -23.78 -7.80
CA PRO A 83 5.67 -24.88 -7.12
C PRO A 83 6.81 -24.39 -6.19
N ILE A 84 7.10 -25.18 -5.16
CA ILE A 84 8.27 -25.02 -4.27
C ILE A 84 9.56 -25.23 -5.08
N PRO A 85 10.70 -24.59 -4.75
CA PRO A 85 10.94 -23.66 -3.64
C PRO A 85 10.59 -22.19 -3.95
N HIS A 86 10.02 -21.49 -2.95
CA HIS A 86 9.61 -20.09 -3.05
C HIS A 86 10.66 -19.12 -2.51
N PHE A 87 10.84 -17.98 -3.17
CA PHE A 87 11.63 -16.83 -2.68
C PHE A 87 13.08 -17.15 -2.30
N THR A 88 13.68 -18.20 -2.86
CA THR A 88 15.09 -18.57 -2.62
C THR A 88 16.05 -17.95 -3.63
N LYS A 89 15.54 -17.54 -4.78
CA LYS A 89 16.25 -16.85 -5.85
C LYS A 89 15.29 -15.94 -6.59
N PHE A 90 15.83 -14.99 -7.35
CA PHE A 90 15.01 -14.17 -8.22
C PHE A 90 14.22 -15.04 -9.21
N ASN A 91 12.90 -14.86 -9.22
CA ASN A 91 11.98 -15.61 -10.08
C ASN A 91 10.97 -14.66 -10.69
N THR A 92 10.99 -14.53 -12.01
CA THR A 92 10.08 -13.65 -12.74
C THR A 92 8.61 -14.01 -12.53
N ARG A 93 8.27 -15.27 -12.25
CA ARG A 93 6.88 -15.67 -11.97
C ARG A 93 6.40 -15.17 -10.62
N GLU A 94 7.26 -15.23 -9.60
CA GLU A 94 6.96 -14.67 -8.27
C GLU A 94 6.79 -13.16 -8.36
N LEU A 95 7.68 -12.50 -9.12
CA LEU A 95 7.57 -11.07 -9.41
C LEU A 95 6.25 -10.74 -10.10
N LEU A 96 5.90 -11.44 -11.19
CA LEU A 96 4.65 -11.19 -11.92
C LEU A 96 3.40 -11.33 -11.05
N ILE A 97 3.36 -12.30 -10.12
CA ILE A 97 2.23 -12.45 -9.19
C ILE A 97 2.19 -11.27 -8.21
N ILE A 98 3.33 -10.88 -7.64
CA ILE A 98 3.40 -9.77 -6.69
C ILE A 98 3.04 -8.44 -7.35
N GLU A 99 3.60 -8.15 -8.53
CA GLU A 99 3.31 -6.95 -9.33
C GLU A 99 1.85 -6.94 -9.80
N GLY A 100 1.36 -8.05 -10.35
CA GLY A 100 -0.03 -8.17 -10.77
C GLY A 100 -1.01 -7.98 -9.61
N TRP A 101 -0.70 -8.54 -8.44
CA TRP A 101 -1.46 -8.27 -7.21
C TRP A 101 -1.37 -6.80 -6.79
N GLY A 102 -0.19 -6.20 -6.89
CA GLY A 102 0.08 -4.79 -6.60
C GLY A 102 -0.74 -3.81 -7.45
N ILE A 103 -0.79 -4.05 -8.75
CA ILE A 103 -1.61 -3.26 -9.68
C ILE A 103 -3.10 -3.46 -9.38
N PHE A 104 -3.52 -4.70 -9.15
CA PHE A 104 -4.91 -5.01 -8.83
C PHE A 104 -5.39 -4.31 -7.54
N GLN A 105 -4.59 -4.35 -6.46
CA GLN A 105 -4.96 -3.67 -5.21
C GLN A 105 -5.05 -2.15 -5.39
N GLN A 106 -4.14 -1.54 -6.17
CA GLN A 106 -4.16 -0.11 -6.41
C GLN A 106 -5.45 0.28 -7.13
N LEU A 107 -5.77 -0.40 -8.23
CA LEU A 107 -7.00 -0.19 -8.99
C LEU A 107 -8.25 -0.43 -8.12
N LEU A 108 -8.22 -1.46 -7.26
CA LEU A 108 -9.34 -1.78 -6.38
C LEU A 108 -9.56 -0.69 -5.33
N VAL A 109 -8.49 -0.16 -4.72
CA VAL A 109 -8.59 0.96 -3.76
C VAL A 109 -9.09 2.21 -4.46
N GLU A 110 -8.58 2.53 -5.64
CA GLU A 110 -9.04 3.69 -6.41
C GLU A 110 -10.53 3.58 -6.78
N TYR A 111 -10.98 2.38 -7.17
CA TYR A 111 -12.38 2.13 -7.52
C TYR A 111 -13.32 2.12 -6.30
N LEU A 112 -12.95 1.42 -5.22
CA LEU A 112 -13.80 1.29 -4.02
C LEU A 112 -13.95 2.59 -3.23
N PHE A 113 -12.93 3.44 -3.24
CA PHE A 113 -12.96 4.74 -2.53
C PHE A 113 -13.39 5.90 -3.43
N ASN A 114 -14.00 5.59 -4.58
CA ASN A 114 -14.54 6.58 -5.51
C ASN A 114 -13.50 7.66 -5.87
N GLY A 115 -12.25 7.23 -6.04
CA GLY A 115 -11.23 8.04 -6.68
C GLY A 115 -10.17 8.67 -5.78
N ARG A 116 -10.09 8.40 -4.46
CA ARG A 116 -8.84 8.53 -3.63
C ARG A 116 -9.06 8.39 -2.12
N VAL A 117 -8.09 7.80 -1.41
CA VAL A 117 -7.95 7.95 0.06
C VAL A 117 -7.25 9.26 0.43
N TRP A 118 -6.41 9.73 -0.49
CA TRP A 118 -5.50 10.84 -0.30
C TRP A 118 -5.43 11.74 -1.52
N LEU A 119 -5.39 13.05 -1.29
CA LEU A 119 -5.18 14.05 -2.32
C LEU A 119 -3.76 14.58 -2.19
N TYR A 120 -3.08 14.68 -3.33
CA TYR A 120 -1.76 15.25 -3.45
C TYR A 120 -1.87 16.52 -4.29
N GLU A 121 -1.36 17.62 -3.76
CA GLU A 121 -1.44 18.92 -4.41
C GLU A 121 -0.56 19.00 -5.66
N GLU A 122 -1.00 19.79 -6.62
CA GLU A 122 -0.21 20.08 -7.82
C GLU A 122 0.98 20.98 -7.45
N LEU A 123 2.18 20.49 -7.72
CA LEU A 123 3.43 21.22 -7.52
C LEU A 123 4.29 21.10 -8.77
N SER A 124 5.28 21.99 -8.92
CA SER A 124 6.24 21.91 -10.05
C SER A 124 6.96 20.56 -10.12
N LEU A 125 7.21 19.93 -8.97
CA LEU A 125 7.79 18.59 -8.85
C LEU A 125 6.73 17.47 -8.77
N ASN A 126 5.45 17.81 -8.73
CA ASN A 126 4.32 16.89 -8.67
C ASN A 126 3.21 17.29 -9.67
N PRO A 127 3.52 17.32 -10.98
CA PRO A 127 2.55 17.76 -11.98
C PRO A 127 1.38 16.78 -12.11
N ILE A 128 0.23 17.28 -12.58
CA ILE A 128 -0.91 16.45 -12.97
C ILE A 128 -0.56 15.67 -14.24
N ILE A 129 -0.59 14.35 -14.15
CA ILE A 129 -0.33 13.43 -15.27
C ILE A 129 -1.61 12.88 -15.89
N ILE A 130 -2.68 12.74 -15.08
CA ILE A 130 -4.00 12.31 -15.56
C ILE A 130 -5.02 13.35 -15.11
N PRO A 131 -5.81 13.94 -16.04
CA PRO A 131 -6.82 14.92 -15.67
C PRO A 131 -7.90 14.29 -14.77
N PRO A 132 -8.70 15.11 -14.07
CA PRO A 132 -9.80 14.63 -13.26
C PRO A 132 -10.73 13.71 -14.05
N LEU A 133 -11.03 12.54 -13.50
CA LEU A 133 -11.90 11.56 -14.14
C LEU A 133 -13.38 11.94 -13.94
N PRO A 134 -14.20 11.92 -15.00
CA PRO A 134 -15.64 12.16 -14.87
C PRO A 134 -16.28 11.16 -13.89
N GLY A 135 -17.03 11.66 -12.90
CA GLY A 135 -17.67 10.82 -11.87
C GLY A 135 -16.79 10.48 -10.66
N SER A 136 -15.55 10.98 -10.60
CA SER A 136 -14.68 10.89 -9.42
C SER A 136 -15.24 11.70 -8.23
N ALA A 137 -14.94 11.28 -6.99
CA ALA A 137 -15.27 12.04 -5.78
C ALA A 137 -14.41 13.32 -5.60
N THR A 138 -13.49 13.61 -6.52
CA THR A 138 -12.56 14.72 -6.43
C THR A 138 -12.43 15.42 -7.79
N THR A 139 -12.23 16.74 -7.76
CA THR A 139 -11.94 17.58 -8.94
C THR A 139 -10.44 17.70 -9.23
N VAL A 140 -9.59 17.00 -8.47
CA VAL A 140 -8.12 17.09 -8.57
C VAL A 140 -7.60 15.97 -9.47
N GLY A 141 -6.75 16.31 -10.44
CA GLY A 141 -6.10 15.33 -11.33
C GLY A 141 -5.12 14.41 -10.58
N TYR A 142 -4.73 13.29 -11.16
CA TYR A 142 -3.71 12.43 -10.58
C TYR A 142 -2.34 13.06 -10.79
N THR A 143 -1.59 13.22 -9.70
CA THR A 143 -0.26 13.82 -9.74
C THR A 143 0.83 12.76 -9.81
N PHE A 144 2.02 13.14 -10.27
CA PHE A 144 3.10 12.22 -10.60
C PHE A 144 3.66 11.43 -9.41
N ILE A 145 4.00 12.09 -8.29
CA ILE A 145 4.68 11.48 -7.14
C ILE A 145 3.92 10.27 -6.58
N PRO A 146 2.61 10.33 -6.30
CA PRO A 146 1.87 9.17 -5.83
C PRO A 146 1.69 8.06 -6.88
N GLN A 147 2.09 8.25 -8.13
CA GLN A 147 2.10 7.17 -9.13
C GLN A 147 3.49 6.58 -9.33
N ALA A 148 4.55 7.31 -8.94
CA ALA A 148 5.93 6.87 -9.04
C ALA A 148 6.42 6.12 -7.79
N VAL A 149 5.77 6.33 -6.63
CA VAL A 149 6.17 5.74 -5.34
C VAL A 149 5.47 4.40 -5.07
N TRP A 150 4.34 4.14 -5.74
CA TRP A 150 3.52 2.93 -5.59
C TRP A 150 3.90 1.88 -6.63
#